data_AF-A0A956C6U0-F1
#
_entry.id   AF-A0A956C6U0-F1
#
_cell.length_a   1.000
_cell.length_b   1.000
_cell.length_c   1.000
_cell.angle_alpha   90.00
_cell.angle_beta   90.00
_cell.angle_gamma   90.00
#
_symmetry.space_group_name_H-M   'P 1'
#
loop_
_entity.id
_entity.type
_entity.pdbx_description
1 polymer ?
#
loop_
_entity_poly.entity_id
_entity_poly.type
_entity_poly.pdbx_seq_one_letter_code
_entity_poly.pdbx_strand_id
1 'polypeptide(L)'
;MGKVPAVQRPIVRTFKARFQKEAIAHARAGGHSVIWERPSKARLVFPTPAPGDIHDFGAWAIYDMAMQRWTTPKTGPFRGLSFVWVPRDCHWIVKRRAERDSIHPAPTRAVAFDCTDCAACCRDNEVILLDEDHERLVAGGRADILKKPFARRGSDGRLVLTLMKNGRCHHLARDNKCKIYAVRPNACSEFPMGSECCLYAREDMLGLLDGAPATA
;
A
#
# COMPACT_ATOMS: atom_id res chain seq x y z
N MET A 1 -5.21 -6.18 25.60
CA MET A 1 -4.78 -5.87 24.22
C MET A 1 -5.80 -4.89 23.66
N GLY A 2 -5.38 -3.66 23.32
CA GLY A 2 -6.31 -2.64 22.82
C GLY A 2 -6.82 -3.02 21.42
N LYS A 3 -8.10 -2.78 21.14
CA LYS A 3 -8.71 -3.04 19.84
C LYS A 3 -8.01 -2.17 18.78
N VAL A 4 -7.46 -2.77 17.72
CA VAL A 4 -6.91 -2.00 16.59
C VAL A 4 -8.04 -1.15 16.00
N PRO A 5 -7.86 0.18 15.88
CA PRO A 5 -8.89 1.04 15.33
C PRO A 5 -9.16 0.69 13.87
N ALA A 6 -10.43 0.76 13.47
CA ALA A 6 -10.80 0.56 12.08
C ALA A 6 -10.40 1.77 11.24
N VAL A 7 -9.92 1.52 10.03
CA VAL A 7 -9.65 2.54 9.00
C VAL A 7 -10.62 2.38 7.84
N GLN A 8 -11.00 3.48 7.22
CA GLN A 8 -11.84 3.48 6.02
C GLN A 8 -10.93 3.37 4.80
N ARG A 9 -10.83 2.17 4.22
CA ARG A 9 -10.06 1.97 3.00
C ARG A 9 -10.92 2.23 1.75
N PRO A 10 -10.34 2.75 0.67
CA PRO A 10 -11.02 2.95 -0.61
C PRO A 10 -11.26 1.62 -1.31
N ILE A 11 -12.45 1.41 -1.87
CA ILE A 11 -12.76 0.30 -2.76
C ILE A 11 -12.39 0.70 -4.19
N VAL A 12 -11.63 -0.14 -4.89
CA VAL A 12 -11.24 0.07 -6.28
C VAL A 12 -12.35 -0.43 -7.20
N ARG A 13 -12.79 0.43 -8.12
CA ARG A 13 -13.77 0.11 -9.16
C ARG A 13 -13.21 0.40 -10.53
N THR A 14 -13.64 -0.37 -11.53
CA THR A 14 -13.24 -0.15 -12.92
C THR A 14 -14.40 0.37 -13.77
N PHE A 15 -14.10 1.33 -14.65
CA PHE A 15 -15.08 2.01 -15.49
C PHE A 15 -14.55 2.11 -16.93
N LYS A 16 -15.45 2.00 -17.90
CA LYS A 16 -15.17 2.42 -19.29
C LYS A 16 -15.27 3.95 -19.36
N ALA A 17 -14.53 4.60 -20.25
CA ALA A 17 -14.54 6.07 -20.38
C ALA A 17 -15.94 6.70 -20.54
N ARG A 18 -16.88 6.00 -21.19
CA ARG A 18 -18.28 6.47 -21.29
C ARG A 18 -19.00 6.63 -19.94
N PHE A 19 -18.53 5.93 -18.90
CA PHE A 19 -19.05 6.00 -17.53
C PHE A 19 -18.19 6.89 -16.63
N GLN A 20 -17.63 7.97 -17.19
CA GLN A 20 -16.77 8.89 -16.44
C GLN A 20 -17.51 9.56 -15.28
N LYS A 21 -18.82 9.82 -15.42
CA LYS A 21 -19.61 10.49 -14.38
C LYS A 21 -19.70 9.62 -13.13
N GLU A 22 -19.97 8.34 -13.31
CA GLU A 22 -20.04 7.31 -12.27
C GLU A 22 -18.67 7.09 -11.63
N ALA A 23 -17.62 7.04 -12.44
CA ALA A 23 -16.25 6.94 -11.94
C ALA A 23 -15.87 8.12 -11.04
N ILE A 24 -16.26 9.34 -11.41
CA ILE A 24 -16.03 10.54 -10.60
C ILE A 24 -16.87 10.51 -9.33
N ALA A 25 -18.13 10.07 -9.40
CA ALA A 25 -19.00 9.95 -8.24
C ALA A 25 -18.43 8.94 -7.22
N HIS A 26 -17.96 7.77 -7.69
CA HIS A 26 -17.30 6.77 -6.85
C HIS A 26 -16.05 7.32 -6.17
N ALA A 27 -15.20 8.02 -6.93
CA ALA A 27 -13.98 8.62 -6.37
C ALA A 27 -14.29 9.73 -5.35
N ARG A 28 -15.30 10.56 -5.60
CA ARG A 28 -15.74 11.59 -4.65
C ARG A 28 -16.34 11.02 -3.37
N ALA A 29 -16.91 9.82 -3.44
CA ALA A 29 -17.40 9.10 -2.27
C ALA A 29 -16.28 8.39 -1.48
N GLY A 30 -15.01 8.63 -1.82
CA GLY A 30 -13.84 8.10 -1.11
C GLY A 30 -13.26 6.82 -1.72
N GLY A 31 -13.85 6.29 -2.81
CA GLY A 31 -13.31 5.13 -3.52
C GLY A 31 -12.19 5.47 -4.50
N HIS A 32 -11.62 4.45 -5.13
CA HIS A 32 -10.66 4.62 -6.22
C HIS A 32 -11.26 4.14 -7.55
N SER A 33 -11.07 4.91 -8.62
CA SER A 33 -11.68 4.65 -9.92
C SER A 33 -10.62 4.43 -11.00
N VAL A 34 -10.61 3.24 -11.60
CA VAL A 34 -9.78 2.91 -12.77
C VAL A 34 -10.61 3.15 -14.03
N ILE A 35 -10.34 4.24 -14.75
CA ILE A 35 -11.06 4.60 -15.97
C ILE A 35 -10.24 4.16 -17.19
N TRP A 36 -10.78 3.23 -17.97
CA TRP A 36 -10.18 2.75 -19.22
C TRP A 36 -10.70 3.55 -20.41
N GLU A 37 -9.81 4.27 -21.09
CA GLU A 37 -10.10 4.91 -22.38
C GLU A 37 -10.06 3.88 -23.52
N ARG A 38 -9.13 2.94 -23.39
CA ARG A 38 -8.96 1.76 -24.25
C ARG A 38 -8.13 0.72 -23.47
N PRO A 39 -8.04 -0.55 -23.91
CA PRO A 39 -7.34 -1.59 -23.15
C PRO A 39 -5.87 -1.27 -22.79
N SER A 40 -5.20 -0.40 -23.56
CA SER A 40 -3.81 0.01 -23.35
C SER A 40 -3.65 1.37 -22.67
N LYS A 41 -4.73 2.01 -22.22
CA LYS A 41 -4.71 3.34 -21.60
C LYS A 41 -5.77 3.46 -20.51
N ALA A 42 -5.29 3.48 -19.27
CA ALA A 42 -6.11 3.68 -18.07
C ALA A 42 -5.56 4.81 -17.21
N ARG A 43 -6.45 5.44 -16.45
CA ARG A 43 -6.09 6.34 -15.35
C ARG A 43 -6.71 5.87 -14.05
N LEU A 44 -5.92 5.95 -12.98
CA LEU A 44 -6.40 5.76 -11.61
C LEU A 44 -6.76 7.14 -11.06
N VAL A 45 -8.01 7.30 -10.63
CA VAL A 45 -8.58 8.53 -10.08
C VAL A 45 -8.93 8.29 -8.62
N PHE A 46 -8.57 9.22 -7.74
CA PHE A 46 -8.69 9.09 -6.29
C PHE A 46 -8.95 10.47 -5.65
N PRO A 47 -9.48 10.52 -4.41
CA PRO A 47 -9.53 11.75 -3.63
C PRO A 47 -8.15 12.43 -3.58
N THR A 48 -8.09 13.76 -3.66
CA THR A 48 -6.80 14.45 -3.58
C THR A 48 -6.18 14.25 -2.19
N PRO A 49 -4.94 13.74 -2.10
CA PRO A 49 -4.29 13.53 -0.82
C PRO A 49 -4.17 14.82 -0.02
N ALA A 50 -4.47 14.76 1.27
CA ALA A 50 -4.30 15.91 2.16
C ALA A 50 -2.81 16.26 2.31
N PRO A 51 -2.45 17.56 2.33
CA PRO A 51 -1.05 17.96 2.52
C PRO A 51 -0.47 17.38 3.81
N GLY A 52 0.63 16.63 3.70
CA GLY A 52 1.33 16.03 4.84
C GLY A 52 0.69 14.76 5.41
N ASP A 53 -0.41 14.27 4.84
CA ASP A 53 -0.98 12.98 5.24
C ASP A 53 -0.14 11.83 4.66
N ILE A 54 0.76 11.32 5.49
CA ILE A 54 1.63 10.19 5.16
C ILE A 54 0.88 8.86 5.06
N HIS A 55 -0.38 8.78 5.50
CA HIS A 55 -1.19 7.56 5.50
C HIS A 55 -2.27 7.57 4.41
N ASP A 56 -2.25 8.56 3.51
CA ASP A 56 -3.25 8.70 2.45
C ASP A 56 -3.23 7.50 1.49
N PHE A 57 -4.36 6.79 1.39
CA PHE A 57 -4.47 5.60 0.56
C PHE A 57 -4.31 5.88 -0.94
N GLY A 58 -4.65 7.08 -1.42
CA GLY A 58 -4.46 7.48 -2.80
C GLY A 58 -2.97 7.63 -3.15
N ALA A 59 -2.21 8.28 -2.26
CA ALA A 59 -0.76 8.38 -2.38
C ALA A 59 -0.10 6.98 -2.34
N TRP A 60 -0.46 6.13 -1.37
CA TRP A 60 0.08 4.77 -1.28
C TRP A 60 -0.32 3.88 -2.47
N ALA A 61 -1.51 4.06 -3.03
CA ALA A 61 -1.95 3.31 -4.21
C ALA A 61 -1.08 3.60 -5.45
N ILE A 62 -0.42 4.76 -5.52
CA ILE A 62 0.51 5.08 -6.61
C ILE A 62 1.96 4.73 -6.28
N TYR A 63 2.36 4.78 -4.99
CA TYR A 63 3.69 4.32 -4.56
C TYR A 63 3.88 2.82 -4.85
N ASP A 64 2.81 2.03 -4.67
CA ASP A 64 2.75 0.61 -5.05
C ASP A 64 2.96 0.36 -6.55
N MET A 65 2.77 1.40 -7.39
CA MET A 65 3.06 1.35 -8.83
C MET A 65 4.38 2.06 -9.19
N ALA A 66 5.26 2.25 -8.20
CA ALA A 66 6.52 2.98 -8.33
C ALA A 66 6.38 4.43 -8.85
N MET A 67 5.22 5.06 -8.60
CA MET A 67 4.95 6.45 -9.02
C MET A 67 4.98 7.38 -7.81
N GLN A 68 5.52 8.60 -7.99
CA GLN A 68 5.62 9.59 -6.91
C GLN A 68 4.85 10.89 -7.17
N ARG A 69 4.22 11.02 -8.35
CA ARG A 69 3.58 12.25 -8.79
C ARG A 69 2.20 11.96 -9.36
N TRP A 70 1.28 12.89 -9.12
CA TRP A 70 -0.07 12.87 -9.64
C TRP A 70 -0.46 14.23 -10.20
N THR A 71 -1.54 14.24 -10.98
CA THR A 71 -2.14 15.46 -11.50
C THR A 71 -3.38 15.81 -10.68
N THR A 72 -3.48 17.07 -10.27
CA THR A 72 -4.67 17.63 -9.59
C THR A 72 -5.23 18.78 -10.42
N PRO A 73 -6.28 18.53 -11.23
CA PRO A 73 -6.87 19.57 -12.06
C PRO A 73 -7.51 20.69 -11.24
N LYS A 74 -7.25 21.95 -11.62
CA LYS A 74 -7.89 23.13 -11.01
C LYS A 74 -9.33 23.34 -11.48
N THR A 75 -9.66 22.88 -12.67
CA THR A 75 -10.96 23.05 -13.33
C THR A 75 -11.44 21.74 -13.96
N GLY A 76 -12.69 21.72 -14.42
CA GLY A 76 -13.28 20.59 -15.10
C GLY A 76 -13.85 19.51 -14.16
N PRO A 77 -14.27 18.37 -14.72
CA PRO A 77 -15.05 17.37 -13.99
C PRO A 77 -14.27 16.67 -12.87
N PHE A 78 -12.94 16.64 -12.96
CA PHE A 78 -12.04 16.07 -11.96
C PHE A 78 -11.57 17.06 -10.89
N ARG A 79 -12.11 18.30 -10.86
CA ARG A 79 -11.77 19.26 -9.79
C ARG A 79 -12.03 18.65 -8.41
N GLY A 80 -11.04 18.72 -7.53
CA GLY A 80 -11.07 18.13 -6.18
C GLY A 80 -10.70 16.64 -6.13
N LEU A 81 -10.28 16.06 -7.26
CA LEU A 81 -9.72 14.72 -7.35
C LEU A 81 -8.31 14.79 -7.93
N SER A 82 -7.54 13.74 -7.68
CA SER A 82 -6.23 13.53 -8.27
C SER A 82 -6.25 12.30 -9.17
N PHE A 83 -5.35 12.25 -10.15
CA PHE A 83 -5.19 11.06 -10.98
C PHE A 83 -3.76 10.86 -11.47
N VAL A 84 -3.49 9.60 -11.85
CA VAL A 84 -2.30 9.18 -12.58
C VAL A 84 -2.69 8.39 -13.82
N TRP A 85 -1.89 8.48 -14.87
CA TRP A 85 -1.95 7.50 -15.96
C TRP A 85 -1.24 6.23 -15.49
N VAL A 86 -1.96 5.10 -15.53
CA VAL A 86 -1.41 3.83 -15.05
C VAL A 86 -0.39 3.32 -16.07
N PRO A 87 0.89 3.10 -15.67
CA PRO A 87 1.89 2.48 -16.52
C PRO A 87 1.40 1.12 -17.05
N ARG A 88 1.79 0.76 -18.28
CA ARG A 88 1.26 -0.45 -18.93
C ARG A 88 1.60 -1.73 -18.19
N ASP A 89 2.81 -1.82 -17.67
CA ASP A 89 3.32 -2.87 -16.79
C ASP A 89 2.59 -2.91 -15.43
N CYS A 90 1.91 -1.84 -15.02
CA CYS A 90 1.08 -1.79 -13.82
C CYS A 90 -0.41 -2.07 -14.09
N HIS A 91 -0.83 -2.36 -15.34
CA HIS A 91 -2.24 -2.61 -15.65
C HIS A 91 -2.81 -3.84 -14.94
N TRP A 92 -1.99 -4.86 -14.71
CA TRP A 92 -2.42 -6.04 -13.97
C TRP A 92 -2.71 -5.70 -12.50
N ILE A 93 -1.93 -4.80 -11.89
CA ILE A 93 -2.11 -4.36 -10.50
C ILE A 93 -3.52 -3.78 -10.33
N VAL A 94 -3.87 -2.77 -11.13
CA VAL A 94 -5.18 -2.09 -10.98
C VAL A 94 -6.37 -2.99 -11.34
N LYS A 95 -6.18 -3.99 -12.20
CA LYS A 95 -7.21 -5.00 -12.50
C LYS A 95 -7.43 -5.91 -11.30
N ARG A 96 -6.34 -6.44 -10.71
CA ARG A 96 -6.40 -7.30 -9.51
C ARG A 96 -7.08 -6.57 -8.34
N ARG A 97 -6.73 -5.29 -8.11
CA ARG A 97 -7.38 -4.46 -7.08
C ARG A 97 -8.90 -4.38 -7.30
N ALA A 98 -9.33 -4.07 -8.52
CA ALA A 98 -10.75 -3.96 -8.86
C ALA A 98 -11.51 -5.30 -8.78
N GLU A 99 -10.84 -6.41 -9.12
CA GLU A 99 -11.40 -7.76 -9.02
C GLU A 99 -11.61 -8.16 -7.55
N ARG A 100 -10.57 -8.04 -6.72
CA ARG A 100 -10.64 -8.27 -5.27
C ARG A 100 -11.77 -7.46 -4.63
N ASP A 101 -11.91 -6.20 -5.05
CA ASP A 101 -12.86 -5.27 -4.46
C ASP A 101 -14.29 -5.38 -5.02
N SER A 102 -14.51 -6.21 -6.05
CA SER A 102 -15.80 -6.32 -6.75
C SER A 102 -16.96 -6.76 -5.84
N ILE A 103 -16.67 -7.48 -4.77
CA ILE A 103 -17.65 -7.98 -3.80
C ILE A 103 -18.14 -6.92 -2.79
N HIS A 104 -17.43 -5.81 -2.65
CA HIS A 104 -17.77 -4.74 -1.69
C HIS A 104 -18.68 -3.73 -2.36
N PRO A 105 -19.93 -3.52 -1.94
CA PRO A 105 -20.88 -2.66 -2.66
C PRO A 105 -20.57 -1.16 -2.50
N ALA A 106 -20.06 -0.75 -1.33
CA ALA A 106 -19.82 0.65 -0.99
C ALA A 106 -18.49 1.19 -1.58
N PRO A 107 -18.33 2.52 -1.71
CA PRO A 107 -17.09 3.13 -2.19
C PRO A 107 -15.91 3.02 -1.22
N THR A 108 -16.19 2.82 0.06
CA THR A 108 -15.20 2.60 1.12
C THR A 108 -15.65 1.45 2.02
N ARG A 109 -14.70 0.89 2.77
CA ARG A 109 -14.99 -0.15 3.76
C ARG A 109 -14.13 0.03 5.00
N ALA A 110 -14.75 -0.16 6.16
CA ALA A 110 -14.06 -0.24 7.44
C ALA A 110 -13.28 -1.56 7.55
N VAL A 111 -11.98 -1.49 7.80
CA VAL A 111 -11.12 -2.64 8.07
C VAL A 111 -10.28 -2.39 9.32
N ALA A 112 -10.02 -3.44 10.09
CA ALA A 112 -9.13 -3.41 11.24
C ALA A 112 -8.24 -4.65 11.20
N PHE A 113 -7.00 -4.49 10.75
CA PHE A 113 -6.03 -5.58 10.71
C PHE A 113 -4.97 -5.38 11.79
N ASP A 114 -4.79 -6.39 12.64
CA ASP A 114 -3.69 -6.43 13.59
C ASP A 114 -2.44 -7.01 12.92
N CYS A 115 -1.37 -6.22 12.85
CA CYS A 115 -0.09 -6.65 12.33
C CYS A 115 0.55 -7.76 13.17
N THR A 116 0.24 -7.82 14.48
CA THR A 116 0.72 -8.87 15.39
C THR A 116 -0.05 -10.18 15.24
N ASP A 117 -1.21 -10.17 14.57
CA ASP A 117 -1.93 -11.41 14.24
C ASP A 117 -1.41 -12.03 12.94
N CYS A 118 -1.27 -11.23 11.88
CA CYS A 118 -0.97 -11.76 10.54
C CYS A 118 0.52 -11.70 10.14
N ALA A 119 1.23 -10.63 10.52
CA ALA A 119 2.60 -10.32 10.10
C ALA A 119 2.88 -10.47 8.59
N ALA A 120 1.86 -10.33 7.73
CA ALA A 120 1.97 -10.63 6.30
C ALA A 120 3.05 -9.77 5.62
N CYS A 121 2.98 -8.45 5.79
CA CYS A 121 3.96 -7.51 5.25
C CYS A 121 5.37 -7.71 5.83
N CYS A 122 5.52 -8.36 6.99
CA CYS A 122 6.84 -8.70 7.54
C CYS A 122 7.45 -9.94 6.87
N ARG A 123 6.71 -10.61 5.97
CA ARG A 123 7.13 -11.79 5.20
C ARG A 123 7.20 -11.53 3.69
N ASP A 124 6.74 -10.36 3.27
CA ASP A 124 6.77 -9.86 1.89
C ASP A 124 7.11 -8.36 1.96
N ASN A 125 8.40 -8.03 2.09
CA ASN A 125 8.85 -6.64 2.05
C ASN A 125 10.19 -6.44 1.36
N GLU A 126 10.29 -5.29 0.71
CA GLU A 126 11.52 -4.66 0.26
C GLU A 126 11.64 -3.30 0.96
N VAL A 127 12.29 -3.27 2.12
CA VAL A 127 12.41 -2.05 2.94
C VAL A 127 13.71 -1.35 2.61
N ILE A 128 13.61 -0.23 1.90
CA ILE A 128 14.72 0.70 1.71
C ILE A 128 14.93 1.48 3.01
N LEU A 129 16.18 1.53 3.49
CA LEU A 129 16.60 2.35 4.61
C LEU A 129 17.05 3.72 4.10
N LEU A 130 16.40 4.76 4.61
CA LEU A 130 16.77 6.16 4.36
C LEU A 130 17.79 6.65 5.40
N ASP A 131 18.34 7.84 5.20
CA ASP A 131 19.32 8.44 6.11
C ASP A 131 18.70 8.67 7.50
N GLU A 132 17.42 9.04 7.56
CA GLU A 132 16.68 9.19 8.82
C GLU A 132 16.51 7.84 9.55
N ASP A 133 16.38 6.74 8.80
CA ASP A 133 16.35 5.39 9.38
C ASP A 133 17.72 5.00 9.94
N HIS A 134 18.79 5.38 9.25
CA HIS A 134 20.16 5.17 9.73
C HIS A 134 20.39 5.90 11.06
N GLU A 135 20.06 7.18 11.14
CA GLU A 135 20.18 7.98 12.36
C GLU A 135 19.34 7.39 13.50
N ARG A 136 18.08 7.03 13.22
CA ARG A 136 17.18 6.39 14.19
C ARG A 136 17.73 5.08 14.73
N LEU A 137 18.24 4.23 13.85
CA LEU A 137 18.82 2.94 14.23
C LEU A 137 20.08 3.11 15.08
N VAL A 138 20.96 4.06 14.74
CA VAL A 138 22.16 4.36 15.52
C VAL A 138 21.79 4.92 16.89
N ALA A 139 20.93 5.93 16.95
CA ALA A 139 20.47 6.52 18.20
C ALA A 139 19.75 5.50 19.11
N GLY A 140 19.04 4.55 18.50
CA GLY A 140 18.39 3.43 19.17
C GLY A 140 19.31 2.28 19.57
N GLY A 141 20.63 2.40 19.40
CA GLY A 141 21.60 1.34 19.73
C GLY A 141 21.54 0.10 18.83
N ARG A 142 20.93 0.23 17.65
CA ARG A 142 20.68 -0.86 16.68
C ARG A 142 21.44 -0.68 15.36
N ALA A 143 22.63 -0.11 15.43
CA ALA A 143 23.53 0.01 14.28
C ALA A 143 23.95 -1.34 13.66
N ASP A 144 23.73 -2.46 14.38
CA ASP A 144 23.89 -3.82 13.85
C ASP A 144 23.02 -4.09 12.62
N ILE A 145 21.82 -3.50 12.56
CA ILE A 145 20.83 -3.69 11.49
C ILE A 145 21.32 -3.15 10.15
N LEU A 146 22.21 -2.16 10.16
CA LEU A 146 22.76 -1.52 8.97
C LEU A 146 23.79 -2.39 8.24
N LYS A 147 24.13 -3.56 8.80
CA LYS A 147 25.17 -4.46 8.30
C LYS A 147 24.58 -5.81 7.92
N LYS A 148 25.38 -6.63 7.23
CA LYS A 148 25.05 -8.04 6.99
C LYS A 148 24.93 -8.77 8.34
N PRO A 149 23.98 -9.71 8.48
CA PRO A 149 23.09 -10.21 7.44
C PRO A 149 21.81 -9.38 7.22
N PHE A 150 21.53 -8.37 8.06
CA PHE A 150 20.23 -7.67 8.14
C PHE A 150 19.98 -6.64 7.05
N ALA A 151 21.03 -6.04 6.51
CA ALA A 151 20.93 -5.11 5.39
C ALA A 151 22.02 -5.37 4.35
N ARG A 152 21.72 -4.99 3.10
CA ARG A 152 22.66 -5.00 1.97
C ARG A 152 22.43 -3.79 1.08
N ARG A 153 23.46 -3.36 0.35
CA ARG A 153 23.27 -2.39 -0.73
C ARG A 153 22.67 -3.08 -1.96
N GLY A 154 21.65 -2.47 -2.54
CA GLY A 154 21.06 -2.83 -3.82
C GLY A 154 21.95 -2.44 -5.00
N SER A 155 21.57 -2.84 -6.20
CA SER A 155 22.26 -2.46 -7.45
C SER A 155 22.17 -0.96 -7.74
N ASP A 156 21.17 -0.28 -7.17
CA ASP A 156 20.97 1.17 -7.23
C ASP A 156 21.72 1.93 -6.11
N GLY A 157 22.54 1.23 -5.31
CA GLY A 157 23.32 1.80 -4.22
C GLY A 157 22.54 2.03 -2.91
N ARG A 158 21.22 1.88 -2.92
CA ARG A 158 20.36 2.06 -1.75
C ARG A 158 20.56 0.94 -0.75
N LEU A 159 20.50 1.25 0.54
CA LEU A 159 20.57 0.24 1.59
C LEU A 159 19.17 -0.36 1.78
N VAL A 160 19.07 -1.68 1.75
CA VAL A 160 17.79 -2.40 1.83
C VAL A 160 17.88 -3.47 2.91
N LEU A 161 16.82 -3.61 3.72
CA LEU A 161 16.71 -4.74 4.64
C LEU A 161 16.58 -6.04 3.87
N THR A 162 17.20 -7.08 4.40
CA THR A 162 17.11 -8.43 3.84
C THR A 162 16.03 -9.24 4.56
N LEU A 163 15.52 -10.25 3.86
CA LEU A 163 14.68 -11.29 4.45
C LEU A 163 15.54 -12.55 4.69
N MET A 164 15.12 -13.33 5.68
CA MET A 164 15.66 -14.69 5.86
C MET A 164 15.29 -15.56 4.66
N LYS A 165 16.00 -16.68 4.48
CA LYS A 165 15.74 -17.62 3.37
C LYS A 165 14.28 -18.12 3.29
N ASN A 166 13.54 -18.09 4.39
CA ASN A 166 12.14 -18.47 4.46
C ASN A 166 11.17 -17.28 4.25
N GLY A 167 11.65 -16.17 3.70
CA GLY A 167 10.87 -14.95 3.43
C GLY A 167 10.57 -14.09 4.67
N ARG A 168 10.85 -14.56 5.89
CA ARG A 168 10.54 -13.78 7.09
C ARG A 168 11.58 -12.68 7.34
N CYS A 169 11.13 -11.51 7.77
CA CYS A 169 12.03 -10.47 8.29
C CYS A 169 12.88 -11.02 9.45
N HIS A 170 14.18 -10.69 9.44
CA HIS A 170 15.12 -11.08 10.51
C HIS A 170 14.68 -10.64 11.91
N HIS A 171 13.88 -9.57 12.00
CA HIS A 171 13.41 -8.99 13.26
C HIS A 171 11.99 -9.42 13.62
N LEU A 172 11.36 -10.31 12.85
CA LEU A 172 10.05 -10.86 13.17
C LEU A 172 10.19 -12.03 14.16
N ALA A 173 9.67 -11.86 15.37
CA ALA A 173 9.62 -12.92 16.38
C ALA A 173 8.62 -14.03 16.01
N ARG A 174 8.64 -15.14 16.76
CA ARG A 174 7.75 -16.28 16.52
C ARG A 174 6.29 -15.94 16.81
N ASP A 175 6.05 -15.05 17.76
CA ASP A 175 4.74 -14.50 18.13
C ASP A 175 4.32 -13.29 17.27
N ASN A 176 4.90 -13.17 16.07
CA ASN A 176 4.64 -12.09 15.10
C ASN A 176 4.97 -10.66 15.60
N LYS A 177 5.61 -10.50 16.75
CA LYS A 177 6.06 -9.18 17.23
C LYS A 177 7.37 -8.76 16.59
N CYS A 178 7.52 -7.46 16.34
CA CYS A 178 8.74 -6.89 15.80
C CYS A 178 9.75 -6.65 16.92
N LYS A 179 10.95 -7.22 16.81
CA LYS A 179 12.05 -7.04 17.77
C LYS A 179 12.69 -5.63 17.72
N ILE A 180 12.33 -4.83 16.72
CA ILE A 180 12.85 -3.47 16.52
C ILE A 180 11.71 -2.44 16.52
N TYR A 181 10.58 -2.76 17.15
CA TYR A 181 9.34 -2.00 17.00
C TYR A 181 9.48 -0.49 17.26
N ALA A 182 10.27 -0.12 18.27
CA ALA A 182 10.52 1.27 18.68
C ALA A 182 11.42 2.05 17.71
N VAL A 183 12.23 1.36 16.90
CA VAL A 183 13.22 1.95 15.99
C VAL A 183 12.97 1.49 14.55
N ARG A 184 11.71 1.18 14.22
CA ARG A 184 11.31 0.72 12.89
C ARG A 184 11.71 1.76 11.84
N PRO A 185 12.16 1.33 10.65
CA PRO A 185 12.33 2.22 9.52
C PRO A 185 11.00 2.87 9.11
N ASN A 186 11.06 4.02 8.42
CA ASN A 186 9.91 4.78 7.93
C ASN A 186 8.96 3.88 7.13
N ALA A 187 9.50 3.08 6.19
CA ALA A 187 8.72 2.14 5.39
C ALA A 187 7.96 1.09 6.22
N CYS A 188 8.34 0.84 7.48
CA CYS A 188 7.67 -0.08 8.39
C CYS A 188 6.74 0.62 9.39
N SER A 189 7.06 1.86 9.80
CA SER A 189 6.29 2.62 10.79
C SER A 189 5.17 3.43 10.17
N GLU A 190 5.37 3.93 8.94
CA GLU A 190 4.44 4.81 8.23
C GLU A 190 3.46 4.03 7.34
N PHE A 191 3.75 2.75 7.09
CA PHE A 191 2.97 1.89 6.22
C PHE A 191 1.51 1.77 6.67
N PRO A 192 0.54 2.23 5.86
CA PRO A 192 -0.85 2.24 6.26
C PRO A 192 -1.45 0.84 6.17
N MET A 193 -2.00 0.40 7.29
CA MET A 193 -2.83 -0.80 7.35
C MET A 193 -4.04 -0.66 6.42
N GLY A 194 -4.35 -1.72 5.65
CA GLY A 194 -5.46 -1.70 4.69
C GLY A 194 -5.15 -1.06 3.34
N SER A 195 -3.90 -0.65 3.12
CA SER A 195 -3.41 -0.19 1.82
C SER A 195 -3.33 -1.31 0.79
N GLU A 196 -3.15 -0.97 -0.48
CA GLU A 196 -3.08 -1.96 -1.57
C GLU A 196 -1.93 -2.95 -1.36
N CYS A 197 -0.75 -2.48 -0.95
CA CYS A 197 0.37 -3.35 -0.58
C CYS A 197 0.05 -4.24 0.62
N CYS A 198 -0.69 -3.71 1.62
CA CYS A 198 -1.09 -4.48 2.80
C CYS A 198 -2.02 -5.63 2.43
N LEU A 199 -3.01 -5.37 1.58
CA LEU A 199 -3.95 -6.37 1.08
C LEU A 199 -3.24 -7.40 0.20
N TYR A 200 -2.34 -6.95 -0.67
CA TYR A 200 -1.52 -7.82 -1.50
C TYR A 200 -0.69 -8.79 -0.65
N ALA A 201 0.07 -8.29 0.33
CA ALA A 201 0.88 -9.14 1.20
C ALA A 201 0.03 -10.16 1.98
N ARG A 202 -1.18 -9.76 2.44
CA ARG A 202 -2.11 -10.68 3.14
C ARG A 202 -2.65 -11.77 2.21
N GLU A 203 -2.96 -11.43 0.97
CA GLU A 203 -3.39 -12.38 -0.04
C GLU A 203 -2.25 -13.34 -0.40
N ASP A 204 -1.08 -12.82 -0.72
CA ASP A 204 0.07 -13.60 -1.18
C ASP A 204 0.64 -14.51 -0.08
N MET A 205 0.83 -13.97 1.12
CA MET A 205 1.46 -14.72 2.21
C MET A 205 0.52 -15.65 2.96
N LEU A 206 -0.79 -15.37 2.96
CA LEU A 206 -1.75 -16.04 3.83
C LEU A 206 -3.01 -16.55 3.11
N GLY A 207 -3.18 -16.27 1.81
CA GLY A 207 -4.42 -16.58 1.09
C GLY A 207 -5.63 -15.75 1.55
N LEU A 208 -5.41 -14.67 2.32
CA LEU A 208 -6.48 -13.87 2.89
C LEU A 208 -6.92 -12.78 1.91
N LEU A 209 -7.80 -13.17 0.99
CA LEU A 209 -8.49 -12.26 0.08
C LEU A 209 -9.40 -11.31 0.87
N ASP A 210 -9.31 -10.00 0.59
CA ASP A 210 -10.07 -9.00 1.34
C ASP A 210 -11.58 -9.14 1.16
N GLY A 211 -12.22 -9.78 2.13
CA GLY A 211 -13.67 -9.95 2.21
C GLY A 211 -14.24 -11.08 1.36
N ALA A 212 -13.41 -11.81 0.60
CA ALA A 212 -13.83 -13.08 0.05
C ALA A 212 -13.84 -14.12 1.19
N PRO A 213 -14.78 -15.08 1.20
CA PRO A 213 -14.68 -16.22 2.10
C PRO A 213 -13.31 -16.88 1.88
N ALA A 214 -12.66 -17.28 2.98
CA ALA A 214 -11.45 -18.09 2.87
C ALA A 214 -11.79 -19.29 1.97
N THR A 215 -11.06 -19.45 0.87
CA THR A 215 -11.25 -20.60 -0.01
C THR A 215 -11.06 -21.86 0.82
N ALA A 216 -12.10 -22.71 0.88
CA ALA A 216 -12.07 -24.00 1.54
C ALA A 216 -11.03 -24.94 0.94
#